data_AF-A0A946YJ86-F1
#
_entry.id   AF-A0A946YJ86-F1
#
_cell.length_a   1.000
_cell.length_b   1.000
_cell.length_c   1.000
_cell.angle_alpha   90.00
_cell.angle_beta   90.00
_cell.angle_gamma   90.00
#
_symmetry.space_group_name_H-M   'P 1'
#
loop_
_entity.id
_entity.type
_entity.pdbx_description
1 polymer ?
#
loop_
_entity_poly.entity_id
_entity_poly.type
_entity_poly.pdbx_seq_one_letter_code
_entity_poly.pdbx_strand_id
1 'polypeptide(L)'
;MAWVLDKALGDELNTIWSKREIREIIKEHQDSPDSGIDSDEERITIGALTFSDKKASAVMTPRSVVYSIDNDQKITTELLQTIKEQGCSRIPVFKENTDQAIGILYAKDLISLDDHDYGKSVDALCVREGLIKVDHQIRLDDLMNVFLEKKNHIALLYDEYGSFHGIVTLEDIIEEVLRIEIVDEKDKIENLQEYAKKIYSLKPVVVKQT
;
A
#
# COMPACT_ATOMS: atom_id res chain seq x y z
N MET A 1 -33.32 29.95 -33.77
CA MET A 1 -33.59 29.90 -32.32
C MET A 1 -32.39 29.47 -31.50
N ALA A 2 -31.50 28.58 -31.98
CA ALA A 2 -30.27 28.18 -31.26
C ALA A 2 -29.32 29.36 -30.95
N TRP A 3 -29.07 30.26 -31.92
CA TRP A 3 -28.16 31.40 -31.75
C TRP A 3 -28.56 32.41 -30.66
N VAL A 4 -29.85 32.52 -30.35
CA VAL A 4 -30.35 33.41 -29.28
C VAL A 4 -30.17 32.75 -27.91
N LEU A 5 -30.24 31.41 -27.84
CA LEU A 5 -29.97 30.66 -26.61
C LEU A 5 -28.50 30.78 -26.21
N ASP A 6 -27.57 30.57 -27.15
CA ASP A 6 -26.13 30.68 -26.89
C ASP A 6 -25.73 32.08 -26.41
N LYS A 7 -26.40 33.12 -26.91
CA LYS A 7 -26.11 34.50 -26.54
C LYS A 7 -26.77 34.93 -25.22
N ALA A 8 -27.82 34.23 -24.79
CA ALA A 8 -28.53 34.49 -23.54
C ALA A 8 -27.94 33.72 -22.36
N LEU A 9 -27.33 32.56 -22.60
CA LEU A 9 -26.70 31.72 -21.58
C LEU A 9 -25.29 32.18 -21.17
N GLY A 10 -24.74 33.20 -21.84
CA GLY A 10 -23.35 33.61 -21.64
C GLY A 10 -22.41 32.50 -22.13
N ASP A 11 -21.12 32.79 -22.28
CA ASP A 11 -20.12 31.76 -22.54
C ASP A 11 -20.40 30.55 -21.65
N GLU A 12 -20.53 29.35 -22.23
CA GLU A 12 -20.59 28.10 -21.46
C GLU A 12 -19.51 28.20 -20.39
N LEU A 13 -20.00 28.35 -19.16
CA LEU A 13 -19.24 28.69 -17.99
C LEU A 13 -18.00 27.79 -17.98
N ASN A 14 -16.83 28.36 -18.31
CA ASN A 14 -15.54 27.70 -18.15
C ASN A 14 -15.24 27.64 -16.63
N THR A 15 -16.14 27.02 -15.88
CA THR A 15 -16.08 26.90 -14.43
C THR A 15 -15.09 25.79 -14.18
N ILE A 16 -13.87 26.19 -13.89
CA ILE A 16 -12.89 25.30 -13.31
C ILE A 16 -13.41 24.97 -11.92
N TRP A 17 -14.05 23.82 -11.77
CA TRP A 17 -14.48 23.32 -10.46
C TRP A 17 -13.27 22.79 -9.69
N SER A 18 -13.15 23.21 -8.44
CA SER A 18 -12.21 22.64 -7.48
C SER A 18 -12.57 21.19 -7.15
N LYS A 19 -11.58 20.41 -6.68
CA LYS A 19 -11.81 19.05 -6.14
C LYS A 19 -12.93 19.02 -5.07
N ARG A 20 -13.13 20.12 -4.33
CA ARG A 20 -14.18 20.21 -3.31
C ARG A 20 -15.55 20.34 -3.97
N GLU A 21 -15.70 21.23 -4.94
CA GLU A 21 -16.97 21.44 -5.66
C GLU A 21 -17.40 20.18 -6.42
N ILE A 22 -16.46 19.50 -7.10
CA ILE A 22 -16.75 18.20 -7.76
C ILE A 22 -17.29 17.19 -6.75
N ARG A 23 -16.70 17.13 -5.55
CA ARG A 23 -17.16 16.23 -4.48
C ARG A 23 -18.55 16.59 -3.96
N GLU A 24 -18.86 17.88 -3.82
CA GLU A 24 -20.18 18.35 -3.40
C GLU A 24 -21.24 17.97 -4.44
N ILE A 25 -20.94 18.15 -5.73
CA ILE A 25 -21.84 17.76 -6.82
C ILE A 25 -22.14 16.25 -6.79
N ILE A 26 -21.12 15.40 -6.61
CA ILE A 26 -21.34 13.94 -6.57
C ILE A 26 -22.23 13.55 -5.38
N LYS A 27 -22.03 14.18 -4.21
CA LYS A 27 -22.84 13.94 -3.01
C LYS A 27 -24.30 14.36 -3.20
N GLU A 28 -24.53 15.53 -3.78
CA GLU A 28 -25.88 16.02 -4.07
C GLU A 28 -26.65 15.09 -5.01
N HIS A 29 -25.96 14.44 -5.95
CA HIS A 29 -26.58 13.45 -6.82
C HIS A 29 -27.04 12.23 -6.03
N GLN A 30 -26.23 11.65 -5.14
CA GLN A 30 -26.61 10.47 -4.37
C GLN A 30 -27.93 10.64 -3.60
N ASP A 31 -28.15 11.81 -2.99
CA ASP A 31 -29.35 12.11 -2.20
C ASP A 31 -30.61 12.31 -3.08
N SER A 32 -30.44 12.37 -4.41
CA SER A 32 -31.54 12.52 -5.36
C SER A 32 -32.15 11.15 -5.72
N PRO A 33 -33.49 11.00 -5.66
CA PRO A 33 -34.16 9.77 -6.08
C PRO A 33 -34.03 9.47 -7.58
N ASP A 34 -33.64 10.46 -8.39
CA ASP A 34 -33.39 10.33 -9.84
C ASP A 34 -31.89 10.15 -10.17
N SER A 35 -31.04 9.92 -9.16
CA SER A 35 -29.60 9.72 -9.35
C SER A 35 -29.31 8.46 -10.15
N GLY A 36 -28.43 8.58 -11.15
CA GLY A 36 -27.78 7.44 -11.78
C GLY A 36 -26.55 6.93 -11.03
N ILE A 37 -26.17 7.56 -9.92
CA ILE A 37 -24.98 7.25 -9.11
C ILE A 37 -25.42 6.52 -7.85
N ASP A 38 -24.93 5.30 -7.66
CA ASP A 38 -25.15 4.53 -6.44
C ASP A 38 -24.10 4.84 -5.34
N SER A 39 -24.29 4.24 -4.15
CA SER A 39 -23.42 4.47 -3.00
C SER A 39 -21.98 3.95 -3.18
N ASP A 40 -21.79 2.90 -3.97
CA ASP A 40 -20.47 2.34 -4.24
C ASP A 40 -19.72 3.22 -5.24
N GLU A 41 -20.40 3.65 -6.31
CA GLU A 41 -19.87 4.57 -7.31
C GLU A 41 -19.45 5.90 -6.69
N GLU A 42 -20.28 6.49 -5.81
CA GLU A 42 -19.92 7.68 -5.06
C GLU A 42 -18.66 7.44 -4.21
N ARG A 43 -18.67 6.39 -3.37
CA ARG A 43 -17.55 6.08 -2.46
C ARG A 43 -16.23 5.95 -3.22
N ILE A 44 -16.24 5.16 -4.29
CA ILE A 44 -15.06 4.91 -5.14
C ILE A 44 -14.62 6.20 -5.82
N THR A 45 -15.55 7.00 -6.34
CA THR A 45 -15.21 8.27 -7.00
C THR A 45 -14.59 9.25 -6.00
N ILE A 46 -15.12 9.35 -4.79
CA ILE A 46 -14.55 10.17 -3.72
C ILE A 46 -13.15 9.68 -3.34
N GLY A 47 -12.96 8.36 -3.22
CA GLY A 47 -11.64 7.76 -2.97
C GLY A 47 -10.64 8.11 -4.08
N ALA A 48 -11.01 7.89 -5.34
CA ALA A 48 -10.21 8.25 -6.52
C ALA A 48 -9.84 9.75 -6.58
N LEU A 49 -10.73 10.65 -6.16
CA LEU A 49 -10.42 12.09 -6.12
C LEU A 49 -9.46 12.49 -4.99
N THR A 50 -9.36 11.67 -3.94
CA THR A 50 -8.66 12.04 -2.70
C THR A 50 -7.40 11.23 -2.41
N PHE A 51 -7.25 10.00 -2.93
CA PHE A 51 -6.08 9.16 -2.66
C PHE A 51 -4.77 9.84 -3.08
N SER A 52 -4.78 10.60 -4.18
CA SER A 52 -3.63 11.36 -4.68
C SER A 52 -3.07 12.35 -3.64
N ASP A 53 -3.89 12.87 -2.73
CA ASP A 53 -3.45 13.82 -1.72
C ASP A 53 -2.83 13.14 -0.49
N LYS A 54 -2.96 11.80 -0.37
CA LYS A 54 -2.37 11.00 0.70
C LYS A 54 -0.91 10.66 0.40
N LYS A 55 -0.16 10.45 1.47
CA LYS A 55 1.24 9.98 1.42
C LYS A 55 1.31 8.49 1.74
N ALA A 56 2.34 7.81 1.26
CA ALA A 56 2.59 6.39 1.50
C ALA A 56 2.61 6.05 3.00
N SER A 57 3.23 6.90 3.84
CA SER A 57 3.24 6.74 5.30
C SER A 57 1.85 6.70 5.96
N ALA A 58 0.81 7.25 5.31
CA ALA A 58 -0.55 7.22 5.83
C ALA A 58 -1.23 5.85 5.66
N VAL A 59 -0.73 4.99 4.77
CA VAL A 59 -1.35 3.70 4.41
C VAL A 59 -0.41 2.51 4.58
N MET A 60 0.88 2.78 4.82
CA MET A 60 1.90 1.74 4.94
C MET A 60 1.61 0.72 6.04
N THR A 61 2.07 -0.50 5.82
CA THR A 61 2.33 -1.47 6.87
C THR A 61 3.61 -1.06 7.61
N PRO A 62 3.52 -0.63 8.88
CA PRO A 62 4.68 -0.10 9.60
C PRO A 62 5.74 -1.17 9.86
N ARG A 63 7.02 -0.80 9.82
CA ARG A 63 8.18 -1.68 10.08
C ARG A 63 7.99 -2.65 11.26
N SER A 64 7.37 -2.20 12.34
CA SER A 64 7.17 -2.99 13.56
C SER A 64 6.31 -4.24 13.39
N VAL A 65 5.51 -4.29 12.32
CA VAL A 65 4.58 -5.39 12.01
C VAL A 65 4.82 -5.98 10.62
N VAL A 66 5.85 -5.52 9.90
CA VAL A 66 6.27 -6.13 8.64
C VAL A 66 6.89 -7.49 8.94
N TYR A 67 6.35 -8.54 8.32
CA TYR A 67 7.04 -9.82 8.27
C TYR A 67 8.18 -9.74 7.25
N SER A 68 9.41 -9.95 7.70
CA SER A 68 10.63 -9.92 6.89
C SER A 68 11.56 -11.06 7.26
N ILE A 69 12.51 -11.36 6.38
CA ILE A 69 13.46 -12.47 6.54
C ILE A 69 14.89 -11.94 6.39
N ASP A 70 15.81 -12.45 7.20
CA ASP A 70 17.24 -12.17 7.06
C ASP A 70 17.85 -13.02 5.94
N ASN A 71 18.80 -12.44 5.21
CA ASN A 71 19.36 -13.08 4.01
C ASN A 71 20.16 -14.34 4.31
N ASP A 72 20.77 -14.45 5.48
CA ASP A 72 21.55 -15.61 5.94
C ASP A 72 20.67 -16.74 6.49
N GLN A 73 19.39 -16.47 6.76
CA GLN A 73 18.42 -17.45 7.25
C GLN A 73 18.34 -18.63 6.28
N LYS A 74 18.32 -19.85 6.85
CA LYS A 74 18.29 -21.08 6.07
C LYS A 74 16.88 -21.47 5.66
N ILE A 75 16.77 -22.00 4.44
CA ILE A 75 15.53 -22.58 3.93
C ILE A 75 15.33 -23.91 4.65
N THR A 76 14.38 -23.94 5.57
CA THR A 76 13.97 -25.13 6.30
C THR A 76 12.47 -25.34 6.21
N THR A 77 11.99 -26.54 6.54
CA THR A 77 10.55 -26.83 6.58
C THR A 77 9.82 -25.89 7.54
N GLU A 78 10.44 -25.52 8.66
CA GLU A 78 9.88 -24.59 9.63
C GLU A 78 9.74 -23.17 9.06
N LEU A 79 10.75 -22.70 8.30
CA LEU A 79 10.66 -21.40 7.62
C LEU A 79 9.52 -21.40 6.59
N LEU A 80 9.44 -22.45 5.77
CA LEU A 80 8.38 -22.58 4.76
C LEU A 80 6.98 -22.62 5.39
N GLN A 81 6.84 -23.35 6.50
CA GLN A 81 5.59 -23.39 7.27
C GLN A 81 5.25 -22.02 7.84
N THR A 82 6.24 -21.30 8.39
CA THR A 82 6.05 -19.93 8.89
C THR A 82 5.58 -18.99 7.78
N ILE A 83 6.24 -19.01 6.62
CA ILE A 83 5.85 -18.21 5.45
C ILE A 83 4.40 -18.50 5.04
N LYS A 84 4.03 -19.78 5.00
CA LYS A 84 2.67 -20.21 4.65
C LYS A 84 1.63 -19.71 5.67
N GLU A 85 1.96 -19.71 6.95
CA GLU A 85 1.09 -19.21 8.03
C GLU A 85 0.94 -17.69 8.05
N GLN A 86 1.97 -16.96 7.62
CA GLN A 86 1.91 -15.50 7.45
C GLN A 86 1.08 -15.09 6.24
N GLY A 87 0.93 -15.95 5.23
CA GLY A 87 0.11 -15.68 4.04
C GLY A 87 0.71 -14.66 3.06
N CYS A 88 1.92 -14.16 3.31
CA CYS A 88 2.54 -13.13 2.47
C CYS A 88 3.00 -13.69 1.12
N SER A 89 2.59 -13.04 0.03
CA SER A 89 3.05 -13.38 -1.32
C SER A 89 4.47 -12.87 -1.65
N ARG A 90 4.86 -11.74 -1.03
CA ARG A 90 6.13 -11.05 -1.24
C ARG A 90 6.72 -10.70 0.12
N ILE A 91 7.93 -11.17 0.40
CA ILE A 91 8.58 -10.98 1.70
C ILE A 91 9.88 -10.21 1.51
N PRO A 92 10.01 -9.02 2.11
CA PRO A 92 11.27 -8.28 2.11
C PRO A 92 12.40 -9.10 2.74
N VAL A 93 13.53 -9.18 2.04
CA VAL A 93 14.76 -9.82 2.52
C VAL A 93 15.77 -8.75 2.90
N PHE A 94 16.19 -8.75 4.16
CA PHE A 94 17.13 -7.78 4.71
C PHE A 94 18.52 -8.39 4.86
N LYS A 95 19.53 -7.54 4.78
CA LYS A 95 20.87 -7.90 5.24
C LYS A 95 20.87 -7.92 6.77
N GLU A 96 21.43 -8.98 7.33
CA GLU A 96 21.51 -9.24 8.77
C GLU A 96 21.79 -7.97 9.60
N ASN A 97 20.96 -7.71 10.62
CA ASN A 97 21.08 -6.60 11.56
C ASN A 97 21.11 -5.19 10.91
N THR A 98 20.49 -5.01 9.74
CA THR A 98 20.42 -3.70 9.07
C THR A 98 19.03 -3.37 8.57
N ASP A 99 18.77 -2.08 8.33
CA ASP A 99 17.57 -1.59 7.64
C ASP A 99 17.68 -1.71 6.10
N GLN A 100 18.70 -2.41 5.60
CA GLN A 100 18.97 -2.52 4.18
C GLN A 100 18.30 -3.77 3.59
N ALA A 101 17.17 -3.57 2.92
CA ALA A 101 16.60 -4.59 2.08
C ALA A 101 17.47 -4.83 0.85
N ILE A 102 17.76 -6.09 0.58
CA ILE A 102 18.60 -6.53 -0.54
C ILE A 102 17.78 -7.14 -1.68
N GLY A 103 16.54 -7.56 -1.42
CA GLY A 103 15.65 -8.18 -2.40
C GLY A 103 14.29 -8.55 -1.81
N ILE A 104 13.49 -9.24 -2.61
CA ILE A 104 12.18 -9.79 -2.26
C ILE A 104 12.22 -11.30 -2.46
N LEU A 105 11.71 -12.05 -1.49
CA LEU A 105 11.40 -13.47 -1.63
C LEU A 105 9.95 -13.62 -2.06
N TYR A 106 9.70 -14.27 -3.20
CA TYR A 106 8.35 -14.56 -3.65
C TYR A 106 7.91 -15.94 -3.14
N ALA A 107 6.75 -16.01 -2.50
CA ALA A 107 6.21 -17.26 -1.97
C ALA A 107 5.98 -18.31 -3.08
N LYS A 108 5.63 -17.86 -4.30
CA LYS A 108 5.44 -18.76 -5.45
C LYS A 108 6.73 -19.49 -5.85
N ASP A 109 7.89 -18.87 -5.67
CA ASP A 109 9.18 -19.45 -6.06
C ASP A 109 9.58 -20.57 -5.08
N LEU A 110 9.00 -20.56 -3.87
CA LEU A 110 9.17 -21.60 -2.87
C LEU A 110 8.41 -22.90 -3.19
N ILE A 111 7.47 -22.86 -4.14
CA ILE A 111 6.70 -24.05 -4.56
C ILE A 111 7.57 -25.01 -5.37
N SER A 112 8.58 -24.48 -6.06
CA SER A 112 9.46 -25.23 -6.96
C SER A 112 10.75 -25.72 -6.30
N LEU A 113 10.86 -25.64 -4.97
CA LEU A 113 12.04 -26.07 -4.24
C LEU A 113 12.24 -27.58 -4.33
N ASP A 114 13.50 -27.99 -4.46
CA ASP A 114 13.92 -29.38 -4.39
C ASP A 114 14.80 -29.66 -3.15
N ASP A 115 15.16 -30.92 -2.96
CA ASP A 115 16.01 -31.37 -1.83
C ASP A 115 17.36 -30.64 -1.76
N HIS A 116 17.87 -30.09 -2.88
CA HIS A 116 19.12 -29.36 -2.93
C HIS A 116 18.99 -27.92 -2.44
N ASP A 117 17.77 -27.36 -2.38
CA ASP A 117 17.54 -26.00 -1.89
C ASP A 117 17.44 -25.92 -0.36
N TYR A 118 17.04 -27.02 0.29
CA TYR A 118 17.01 -27.08 1.75
C TYR A 118 18.41 -26.84 2.34
N GLY A 119 18.48 -25.97 3.35
CA GLY A 119 19.74 -25.57 3.99
C GLY A 119 20.54 -24.50 3.23
N LYS A 120 20.15 -24.10 2.00
CA LYS A 120 20.66 -22.89 1.38
C LYS A 120 20.15 -21.66 2.14
N SER A 121 20.88 -20.55 2.03
CA SER A 121 20.42 -19.29 2.61
C SER A 121 19.40 -18.62 1.67
N VAL A 122 18.49 -17.85 2.23
CA VAL A 122 17.45 -17.12 1.51
C VAL A 122 18.03 -16.16 0.47
N ASP A 123 19.25 -15.65 0.69
CA ASP A 123 20.01 -14.83 -0.27
C ASP A 123 20.09 -15.47 -1.67
N ALA A 124 20.17 -16.81 -1.74
CA ALA A 124 20.27 -17.55 -3.00
C ALA A 124 18.97 -17.55 -3.84
N LEU A 125 17.82 -17.29 -3.21
CA LEU A 125 16.51 -17.28 -3.86
C LEU A 125 15.89 -15.89 -3.95
N CYS A 126 16.39 -14.92 -3.19
CA CYS A 126 15.82 -13.59 -3.20
C CYS A 126 16.04 -12.88 -4.54
N VAL A 127 14.99 -12.23 -5.04
CA VAL A 127 15.03 -11.46 -6.28
C VAL A 127 15.40 -10.01 -5.94
N ARG A 128 16.53 -9.55 -6.45
CA ARG A 128 17.04 -8.18 -6.24
C ARG A 128 16.50 -7.19 -7.28
N GLU A 129 16.21 -7.69 -8.47
CA GLU A 129 15.68 -6.87 -9.56
C GLU A 129 14.27 -6.37 -9.24
N GLY A 130 14.00 -5.11 -9.60
CA GLY A 130 12.69 -4.51 -9.39
C GLY A 130 12.38 -4.14 -7.94
N LEU A 131 13.35 -4.20 -7.03
CA LEU A 131 13.20 -3.70 -5.66
C LEU A 131 12.93 -2.19 -5.67
N ILE A 132 11.70 -1.79 -5.36
CA ILE A 132 11.30 -0.39 -5.29
C ILE A 132 11.61 0.15 -3.90
N LYS A 133 12.44 1.19 -3.85
CA LYS A 133 12.72 1.96 -2.63
C LYS A 133 12.32 3.41 -2.87
N VAL A 134 11.46 3.94 -2.02
CA VAL A 134 10.93 5.29 -2.14
C VAL A 134 10.91 5.98 -0.77
N ASP A 135 10.81 7.30 -0.79
CA ASP A 135 10.61 8.08 0.42
C ASP A 135 9.22 7.80 1.03
N HIS A 136 9.14 7.66 2.36
CA HIS A 136 7.89 7.44 3.09
C HIS A 136 6.86 8.58 2.94
N GLN A 137 7.28 9.75 2.46
CA GLN A 137 6.44 10.92 2.18
C GLN A 137 5.95 10.99 0.73
N ILE A 138 6.33 10.04 -0.15
CA ILE A 138 5.83 9.99 -1.54
C ILE A 138 4.29 9.97 -1.57
N ARG A 139 3.69 10.69 -2.51
CA ARG A 139 2.23 10.70 -2.70
C ARG A 139 1.77 9.41 -3.36
N LEU A 140 0.53 9.00 -3.09
CA LEU A 140 0.02 7.73 -3.60
C LEU A 140 -0.17 7.70 -5.12
N ASP A 141 -0.45 8.84 -5.75
CA ASP A 141 -0.52 8.95 -7.22
C ASP A 141 0.86 8.73 -7.87
N ASP A 142 1.90 9.35 -7.32
CA ASP A 142 3.28 9.13 -7.75
C ASP A 142 3.71 7.66 -7.53
N LEU A 143 3.39 7.08 -6.37
CA LEU A 143 3.70 5.69 -6.06
C LEU A 143 2.95 4.70 -6.97
N MET A 144 1.68 4.97 -7.27
CA MET A 144 0.88 4.19 -8.23
C MET A 144 1.57 4.16 -9.60
N ASN A 145 2.04 5.30 -10.09
CA ASN A 145 2.79 5.37 -11.36
C ASN A 145 4.06 4.52 -11.32
N VAL A 146 4.80 4.55 -10.20
CA VAL A 146 5.98 3.68 -10.03
C VAL A 146 5.61 2.20 -10.13
N PHE A 147 4.51 1.77 -9.50
CA PHE A 147 4.04 0.39 -9.60
C PHE A 147 3.67 -0.02 -11.03
N LEU A 148 2.95 0.85 -11.75
CA LEU A 148 2.55 0.62 -13.14
C LEU A 148 3.76 0.53 -14.08
N GLU A 149 4.74 1.43 -13.93
CA GLU A 149 5.95 1.45 -14.75
C GLU A 149 6.86 0.26 -14.49
N LYS A 150 7.09 -0.07 -13.21
CA LYS A 150 8.00 -1.13 -12.79
C LYS A 150 7.37 -2.52 -12.85
N LYS A 151 6.05 -2.61 -13.04
CA LYS A 151 5.28 -3.87 -12.98
C LYS A 151 5.56 -4.67 -11.70
N ASN A 152 5.70 -3.96 -10.59
CA ASN A 152 5.92 -4.53 -9.27
C ASN A 152 4.94 -3.90 -8.28
N HIS A 153 4.51 -4.66 -7.27
CA HIS A 153 3.36 -4.32 -6.42
C HIS A 153 3.77 -4.11 -4.95
N ILE A 154 5.06 -3.99 -4.65
CA ILE A 154 5.56 -3.73 -3.31
C ILE A 154 6.67 -2.69 -3.36
N ALA A 155 6.58 -1.69 -2.49
CA ALA A 155 7.59 -0.66 -2.29
C ALA A 155 8.03 -0.64 -0.84
N LEU A 156 9.33 -0.47 -0.62
CA LEU A 156 9.89 -0.26 0.70
C LEU A 156 10.07 1.24 0.94
N LEU A 157 9.57 1.69 2.09
CA LEU A 157 9.58 3.08 2.48
C LEU A 157 10.77 3.39 3.39
N TYR A 158 11.47 4.46 3.04
CA TYR A 158 12.64 4.95 3.77
C TYR A 158 12.49 6.43 4.11
N ASP A 159 13.22 6.90 5.12
CA ASP A 159 13.42 8.33 5.36
C ASP A 159 14.69 8.85 4.64
N GLU A 160 14.93 10.15 4.77
CA GLU A 160 16.12 10.81 4.22
C GLU A 160 17.45 10.33 4.82
N TYR A 161 17.41 9.64 5.97
CA TYR A 161 18.57 9.06 6.66
C TYR A 161 18.80 7.58 6.30
N GLY A 162 17.92 6.99 5.49
CA GLY A 162 17.96 5.58 5.08
C GLY A 162 17.37 4.60 6.10
N SER A 163 16.61 5.09 7.08
CA SER A 163 15.91 4.26 8.06
C SER A 163 14.64 3.66 7.44
N PHE A 164 14.48 2.34 7.59
CA PHE A 164 13.31 1.64 7.07
C PHE A 164 12.07 1.96 7.91
N HIS A 165 11.00 2.41 7.25
CA HIS A 165 9.75 2.82 7.90
C HIS A 165 8.62 1.80 7.76
N GLY A 166 8.64 1.01 6.68
CA GLY A 166 7.58 0.04 6.39
C GLY A 166 7.50 -0.27 4.90
N ILE A 167 6.45 -1.00 4.53
CA ILE A 167 6.14 -1.31 3.14
C ILE A 167 4.78 -0.74 2.74
N VAL A 168 4.62 -0.47 1.45
CA VAL A 168 3.32 -0.23 0.82
C VAL A 168 3.16 -1.19 -0.34
N THR A 169 1.96 -1.70 -0.51
CA THR A 169 1.57 -2.57 -1.61
C THR A 169 0.67 -1.84 -2.60
N LEU A 170 0.47 -2.41 -3.78
CA LEU A 170 -0.49 -1.87 -4.75
C LEU A 170 -1.91 -1.97 -4.20
N GLU A 171 -2.16 -3.04 -3.45
CA GLU A 171 -3.41 -3.35 -2.78
C GLU A 171 -3.79 -2.22 -1.80
N ASP A 172 -2.85 -1.73 -0.97
CA ASP A 172 -3.08 -0.60 -0.05
C ASP A 172 -3.54 0.67 -0.79
N ILE A 173 -3.05 0.93 -2.00
CA ILE A 173 -3.47 2.09 -2.79
C ILE A 173 -4.88 1.86 -3.38
N ILE A 174 -5.20 0.63 -3.77
CA ILE A 174 -6.54 0.28 -4.26
C ILE A 174 -7.56 0.38 -3.13
N GLU A 175 -7.23 -0.05 -1.92
CA GLU A 175 -8.07 0.12 -0.72
C GLU A 175 -8.41 1.59 -0.48
N GLU A 176 -7.45 2.50 -0.69
CA GLU A 176 -7.71 3.93 -0.58
C GLU A 176 -8.65 4.49 -1.65
N VAL A 177 -8.58 3.94 -2.86
CA VAL A 177 -9.51 4.29 -3.94
C VAL A 177 -10.90 3.73 -3.66
N LEU A 178 -11.01 2.48 -3.23
CA LEU A 178 -12.29 1.83 -2.95
C LEU A 178 -12.91 2.24 -1.61
N ARG A 179 -12.09 2.78 -0.71
CA ARG A 179 -12.39 3.13 0.70
C ARG A 179 -12.98 1.96 1.49
N ILE A 180 -12.50 0.76 1.20
CA ILE A 180 -12.81 -0.48 1.91
C ILE A 180 -11.50 -1.25 2.08
N GLU A 181 -11.36 -1.95 3.20
CA GLU A 181 -10.24 -2.88 3.40
C GLU A 181 -10.48 -4.12 2.55
N ILE A 182 -9.43 -4.62 1.89
CA ILE A 182 -9.47 -5.86 1.12
C ILE A 182 -8.91 -6.97 2.01
N VAL A 183 -9.80 -7.64 2.74
CA VAL A 183 -9.45 -8.71 3.68
C VAL A 183 -9.47 -10.06 2.96
N ASP A 184 -8.36 -10.79 2.97
CA ASP A 184 -8.28 -12.18 2.49
C ASP A 184 -8.82 -13.15 3.56
N GLU A 185 -9.30 -14.32 3.14
CA GLU A 185 -9.86 -15.37 4.01
C GLU A 185 -8.88 -15.83 5.11
N LYS A 186 -7.58 -15.60 4.92
CA LYS A 186 -6.51 -16.00 5.84
C LYS A 186 -6.03 -14.89 6.76
N ASP A 187 -6.48 -13.66 6.56
CA ASP A 187 -6.02 -12.52 7.34
C ASP A 187 -6.54 -12.63 8.78
N LYS A 188 -5.59 -12.64 9.73
CA LYS A 188 -5.92 -12.63 11.17
C LYS A 188 -6.17 -11.22 11.70
N ILE A 189 -5.74 -10.21 10.95
CA ILE A 189 -5.74 -8.80 11.32
C ILE A 189 -6.21 -8.04 10.09
N GLU A 190 -7.36 -7.36 10.20
CA GLU A 190 -7.94 -6.59 9.09
C GLU A 190 -7.05 -5.40 8.70
N ASN A 191 -6.55 -4.64 9.70
CA ASN A 191 -5.70 -3.48 9.45
C ASN A 191 -4.41 -3.52 10.28
N LEU A 192 -3.29 -3.79 9.59
CA LEU A 192 -1.96 -3.90 10.22
C LEU A 192 -1.46 -2.57 10.78
N GLN A 193 -1.89 -1.44 10.22
CA GLN A 193 -1.49 -0.11 10.70
C GLN A 193 -2.14 0.22 12.05
N GLU A 194 -3.44 -0.07 12.20
CA GLU A 194 -4.14 0.07 13.48
C GLU A 194 -3.58 -0.89 14.53
N TYR A 195 -3.27 -2.12 14.14
CA TYR A 195 -2.64 -3.09 15.01
C TYR A 195 -1.29 -2.61 15.54
N ALA A 196 -0.45 -2.03 14.68
CA ALA A 196 0.83 -1.45 15.08
C ALA A 196 0.64 -0.29 16.10
N LYS A 197 -0.34 0.60 15.88
CA LYS A 197 -0.68 1.67 16.83
C LYS A 197 -1.08 1.11 18.19
N LYS A 198 -1.87 0.03 18.20
CA LYS A 198 -2.30 -0.67 19.43
C LYS A 198 -1.13 -1.33 20.18
N ILE A 199 -0.18 -1.96 19.48
CA ILE A 199 1.02 -2.49 20.12
C ILE A 199 1.84 -1.36 20.75
N TYR A 200 2.01 -0.25 20.04
CA TYR A 200 2.80 0.88 20.52
C TYR A 200 2.22 1.49 21.79
N SER A 201 0.90 1.69 21.86
CA SER A 201 0.23 2.26 23.04
C SER A 201 0.33 1.37 24.29
N LEU A 202 0.57 0.07 24.12
CA LEU A 202 0.74 -0.89 25.20
C LEU A 202 2.18 -0.99 25.72
N LYS A 203 3.18 -0.41 25.03
CA LYS A 203 4.56 -0.42 25.50
C LYS A 203 4.70 0.57 26.68
N PRO A 204 5.22 0.14 27.85
CA PRO A 204 5.48 1.07 28.94
C PRO A 204 6.52 2.09 28.48
N VAL A 205 6.19 3.38 28.61
CA VAL A 205 7.13 4.46 28.36
C VAL A 205 8.21 4.38 29.45
N VAL A 206 9.35 3.79 29.12
CA VAL A 206 10.54 3.87 29.98
C VAL A 206 11.09 5.28 29.84
N VAL A 207 10.58 6.19 30.67
CA VAL A 207 11.21 7.49 30.88
C VAL A 207 12.56 7.19 31.55
N LYS A 208 13.65 7.23 30.78
CA LYS A 208 14.99 7.28 31.37
C LYS A 208 15.09 8.60 32.14
N GLN A 209 14.93 8.53 33.46
CA GLN A 209 15.31 9.63 34.34
C GLN A 209 16.82 9.84 34.17
N THR A 210 17.18 11.03 33.69
CA THR A 210 18.56 11.55 33.70
C THR A 210 18.80 12.25 35.03
#